data_AF-Q1Q538-F1
#
_entry.id   AF-Q1Q538-F1
#
_cell.length_a   1.000
_cell.length_b   1.000
_cell.length_c   1.000
_cell.angle_alpha   90.00
_cell.angle_beta   90.00
_cell.angle_gamma   90.00
#
_symmetry.space_group_name_H-M   'P 1'
#
loop_
_entity.id
_entity.type
_entity.pdbx_description
1 polymer ?
#
loop_
_entity_poly.entity_id
_entity_poly.type
_entity_poly.pdbx_seq_one_letter_code
_entity_poly.pdbx_strand_id
1 'polypeptide(L)'
;MSSPFISFIIGYEGNAFAFTGNVEDDLLSITVVYPMREEAVKGFLDLAKDDWSVVNELVVHSQLIRKEYDENIFYSQTNMILEYLHTPKSPLFSWG
;
A
#
# COMPACT_ATOMS: atom_id res chain seq x y z
N MET A 1 2.72 -28.21 6.92
CA MET A 1 3.44 -26.92 7.00
C MET A 1 2.69 -25.95 6.11
N SER A 2 1.84 -25.11 6.71
CA SER A 2 0.98 -24.18 5.98
C SER A 2 1.82 -22.97 5.55
N SER A 3 1.95 -22.78 4.23
CA SER A 3 2.53 -21.57 3.64
C SER A 3 1.57 -20.40 3.87
N PRO A 4 1.97 -19.27 4.47
CA PRO A 4 1.05 -18.17 4.67
C PRO A 4 0.93 -17.36 3.37
N PHE A 5 -0.25 -17.49 2.77
CA PHE A 5 -0.99 -16.47 2.01
C PHE A 5 -0.28 -15.82 0.80
N ILE A 6 -0.37 -16.52 -0.34
CA ILE A 6 -0.48 -15.86 -1.64
C ILE A 6 -1.94 -15.44 -1.81
N SER A 7 -2.20 -14.14 -1.79
CA SER A 7 -3.44 -13.54 -2.28
C SER A 7 -3.07 -12.56 -3.41
N PHE A 8 -3.00 -13.09 -4.62
CA PHE A 8 -2.87 -12.32 -5.85
C PHE A 8 -4.21 -12.44 -6.59
N ILE A 9 -5.19 -11.57 -6.31
CA ILE A 9 -6.50 -11.61 -6.98
C ILE A 9 -7.08 -10.20 -7.17
N ILE A 10 -7.04 -9.73 -8.43
CA ILE A 10 -8.12 -9.11 -9.20
C ILE A 10 -9.02 -8.06 -8.47
N GLY A 11 -8.78 -6.78 -8.76
CA GLY A 11 -9.83 -5.75 -8.89
C GLY A 11 -10.61 -5.29 -7.65
N TYR A 12 -10.39 -5.88 -6.48
CA TYR A 12 -11.04 -5.44 -5.25
C TYR A 12 -10.10 -5.74 -4.07
N GLU A 13 -9.34 -4.75 -3.62
CA GLU A 13 -8.59 -4.79 -2.36
C GLU A 13 -9.56 -4.67 -1.17
N GLY A 14 -10.52 -5.59 -1.12
CA GLY A 14 -11.56 -5.64 -0.12
C GLY A 14 -11.12 -6.43 1.10
N ASN A 15 -11.07 -5.73 2.24
CA ASN A 15 -11.45 -6.26 3.55
C ASN A 15 -10.60 -7.39 4.17
N ALA A 16 -9.43 -7.70 3.62
CA ALA A 16 -8.50 -8.70 4.20
C ALA A 16 -7.34 -8.10 4.99
N PHE A 17 -7.39 -6.78 5.25
CA PHE A 17 -6.44 -6.13 6.13
C PHE A 17 -7.01 -6.19 7.55
N ALA A 18 -6.23 -6.74 8.48
CA ALA A 18 -6.59 -6.74 9.88
C ALA A 18 -6.60 -5.28 10.35
N PHE A 19 -7.78 -4.66 10.41
CA PHE A 19 -7.93 -3.33 10.97
C PHE A 19 -7.64 -3.41 12.46
N THR A 20 -6.50 -2.87 12.87
CA THR A 20 -6.07 -2.88 14.27
C THR A 20 -6.72 -1.75 15.08
N GLY A 21 -7.36 -0.81 14.39
CA GLY A 21 -7.89 0.43 14.96
C GLY A 21 -6.91 1.60 14.87
N ASN A 22 -5.68 1.38 14.36
CA ASN A 22 -4.73 2.44 14.04
C ASN A 22 -4.55 2.54 12.51
N VAL A 23 -5.21 3.54 11.91
CA VAL A 23 -5.24 3.77 10.47
C VAL A 23 -3.85 3.99 9.89
N GLU A 24 -2.97 4.70 10.60
CA GLU A 24 -1.60 4.96 10.15
C GLU A 24 -0.78 3.67 10.05
N ASP A 25 -0.76 2.89 11.15
CA ASP A 25 0.00 1.64 11.21
C ASP A 25 -0.53 0.62 10.20
N ASP A 26 -1.85 0.56 10.04
CA ASP A 26 -2.50 -0.33 9.09
C ASP A 26 -2.13 0.07 7.65
N LEU A 27 -2.22 1.36 7.28
CA LEU A 27 -1.79 1.84 5.96
C LEU A 27 -0.32 1.52 5.69
N LEU A 28 0.58 1.77 6.65
CA LEU A 28 2.00 1.49 6.50
C LEU A 28 2.30 -0.01 6.39
N SER A 29 1.61 -0.85 7.15
CA SER A 29 1.76 -2.31 7.12
C SER A 29 1.21 -2.95 5.85
N ILE A 30 0.22 -2.34 5.20
CA ILE A 30 -0.30 -2.80 3.92
C ILE A 30 0.63 -2.36 2.79
N THR A 31 0.98 -1.07 2.80
CA THR A 31 1.73 -0.41 1.72
C THR A 31 3.21 -0.78 1.68
N VAL A 32 3.73 -1.48 2.69
CA VAL A 32 5.07 -2.10 2.67
C VAL A 32 5.10 -3.38 1.83
N VAL A 33 3.97 -4.10 1.75
CA VAL A 33 3.88 -5.35 0.98
C VAL A 33 3.44 -5.06 -0.45
N TYR A 34 2.45 -4.17 -0.64
CA TYR A 34 1.92 -3.81 -1.96
C TYR A 34 1.58 -2.32 -2.04
N PRO A 35 1.96 -1.61 -3.13
CA PRO A 35 1.45 -0.27 -3.39
C PRO A 35 -0.07 -0.26 -3.50
N MET A 36 -0.74 0.60 -2.73
CA MET A 36 -2.20 0.78 -2.82
C MET A 36 -2.54 1.86 -3.85
N ARG A 37 -3.58 1.65 -4.66
CA ARG A 37 -4.13 2.72 -5.52
C ARG A 37 -4.84 3.77 -4.66
N GLU A 38 -4.90 5.01 -5.14
CA GLU A 38 -5.61 6.09 -4.45
C GLU A 38 -7.05 5.72 -4.08
N GLU A 39 -7.79 5.09 -5.02
CA GLU A 39 -9.16 4.65 -4.78
C GLU A 39 -9.26 3.56 -3.70
N ALA A 40 -8.26 2.68 -3.59
CA ALA A 40 -8.20 1.68 -2.53
C ALA A 40 -7.91 2.32 -1.16
N VAL A 41 -7.05 3.34 -1.12
CA VAL A 41 -6.78 4.13 0.10
C VAL A 41 -8.05 4.86 0.54
N LYS A 42 -8.80 5.48 -0.39
CA LYS A 42 -10.10 6.11 -0.09
C LYS A 42 -11.07 5.12 0.54
N GLY A 43 -11.27 3.96 -0.10
CA GLY A 43 -12.15 2.91 0.42
C GLY A 43 -11.71 2.39 1.79
N PHE A 44 -10.40 2.29 2.04
CA PHE A 44 -9.87 1.92 3.36
C PHE A 44 -10.21 2.95 4.44
N LEU A 45 -9.99 4.25 4.15
CA LEU A 45 -10.32 5.33 5.09
C LEU A 45 -11.82 5.41 5.38
N ASP A 46 -12.67 5.22 4.38
CA ASP A 46 -14.13 5.18 4.55
C ASP A 46 -14.57 4.05 5.49
N LEU A 47 -13.94 2.87 5.38
CA LEU A 47 -14.19 1.73 6.27
C LEU A 47 -13.69 2.01 7.69
N ALA A 48 -12.53 2.66 7.81
CA ALA A 48 -11.94 3.06 9.09
C ALA A 48 -12.67 4.26 9.74
N LYS A 49 -13.53 4.96 8.99
CA LYS A 49 -14.17 6.23 9.37
C LYS A 49 -13.15 7.32 9.70
N ASP A 50 -12.10 7.38 8.91
CA ASP A 50 -11.03 8.37 9.04
C ASP A 50 -10.95 9.23 7.78
N ASP A 51 -10.18 10.32 7.85
CA ASP A 51 -10.08 11.30 6.79
C ASP A 51 -8.72 11.24 6.05
N TRP A 52 -8.67 11.93 4.91
CA TRP A 52 -7.48 11.96 4.06
C TRP A 52 -6.27 12.66 4.70
N SER A 53 -6.45 13.38 5.81
CA SER A 53 -5.37 14.07 6.52
C SER A 53 -4.31 13.09 7.00
N VAL A 54 -4.71 11.87 7.41
CA VAL A 54 -3.77 10.81 7.78
C VAL A 54 -2.81 10.49 6.64
N VAL A 55 -3.31 10.36 5.41
CA VAL A 55 -2.47 10.11 4.22
C VAL A 55 -1.54 11.29 3.96
N ASN A 56 -2.05 12.52 4.08
CA ASN A 56 -1.25 13.72 3.90
C ASN A 56 -0.11 13.80 4.92
N GLU A 57 -0.38 13.52 6.20
CA GLU A 57 0.62 13.50 7.26
C GLU A 57 1.70 12.46 6.98
N LEU A 58 1.31 11.23 6.63
CA LEU A 58 2.25 10.18 6.27
C LEU A 58 3.13 10.53 5.05
N VAL A 59 2.58 11.25 4.07
CA VAL A 59 3.36 11.74 2.91
C VAL A 59 4.32 12.86 3.33
N VAL A 60 3.86 13.82 4.13
CA VAL A 60 4.69 14.92 4.67
C VAL A 60 5.85 14.38 5.50
N HIS A 61 5.59 13.35 6.32
CA HIS A 61 6.59 12.66 7.12
C HIS A 61 7.45 11.67 6.33
N SER A 62 7.27 11.58 5.00
CA SER A 62 8.01 10.65 4.13
C SER A 62 7.89 9.20 4.57
N GLN A 63 6.76 8.81 5.17
CA GLN A 63 6.43 7.43 5.51
C GLN A 63 5.65 6.75 4.36
N LEU A 64 4.87 7.53 3.62
CA LEU A 64 4.26 7.15 2.35
C LEU A 64 4.85 7.95 1.18
N ILE A 65 5.00 7.29 0.04
CA ILE A 65 5.39 7.91 -1.23
C ILE A 65 4.24 7.79 -2.21
N ARG A 66 3.78 8.94 -2.72
CA ARG A 66 2.85 9.03 -3.84
C ARG A 66 3.61 8.87 -5.15
N LYS A 67 3.16 7.96 -6.01
CA LYS A 67 3.69 7.76 -7.37
C LYS A 67 2.57 7.73 -8.39
N GLU A 68 2.86 8.23 -9.59
CA GLU A 68 1.96 8.16 -10.72
C GLU A 68 2.48 7.15 -11.74
N TYR A 69 1.63 6.24 -12.18
CA TYR A 69 1.94 5.22 -13.16
C TYR A 69 0.68 4.90 -13.97
N ASP A 70 0.79 4.99 -15.30
CA ASP A 70 -0.30 4.65 -16.22
C ASP A 70 -1.62 5.37 -15.86
N GLU A 71 -1.57 6.69 -15.69
CA GLU A 71 -2.70 7.57 -15.29
C GLU A 71 -3.31 7.26 -13.91
N ASN A 72 -2.68 6.36 -13.13
CA ASN A 72 -3.13 5.96 -11.81
C ASN A 72 -2.14 6.43 -10.73
N ILE A 73 -2.69 6.75 -9.56
CA ILE A 73 -1.90 7.17 -8.39
C ILE A 73 -1.80 6.01 -7.42
N PHE A 74 -0.58 5.75 -6.95
CA PHE A 74 -0.25 4.71 -6.00
C PHE A 74 0.48 5.28 -4.79
N TYR A 75 0.25 4.66 -3.62
CA TYR A 75 0.89 4.95 -2.35
C TYR A 75 1.67 3.73 -1.90
N SER A 76 2.94 3.91 -1.56
CA SER A 76 3.82 2.85 -1.06
C SER A 76 4.56 3.31 0.17
N GLN A 77 4.85 2.40 1.09
CA GLN A 77 5.67 2.71 2.26
C GLN A 77 7.10 3.05 1.80
N THR A 78 7.70 4.07 2.38
CA THR A 78 9.06 4.50 2.03
C THR A 78 10.12 3.41 2.24
N ASN A 79 10.01 2.62 3.31
CA ASN A 79 10.99 1.59 3.63
C ASN A 79 11.01 0.46 2.59
N MET A 80 9.85 0.13 2.00
CA MET A 80 9.77 -0.80 0.87
C MET A 80 10.72 -0.34 -0.25
N ILE A 81 10.65 0.94 -0.64
CA ILE A 81 11.41 1.48 -1.77
C ILE A 81 12.93 1.44 -1.51
N LEU A 82 13.39 1.53 -0.26
CA LEU A 82 14.82 1.47 0.07
C LEU A 82 15.43 0.07 -0.14
N GLU A 83 14.66 -1.00 0.02
CA GLU A 83 15.11 -2.35 -0.34
C GLU A 83 15.14 -2.56 -1.87
N TYR A 84 14.22 -1.93 -2.61
CA TYR A 84 14.18 -1.99 -4.07
C TYR A 84 15.27 -1.17 -4.76
N LEU A 85 15.69 -0.02 -4.19
CA LEU A 85 16.76 0.80 -4.76
C LEU A 85 18.16 0.18 -4.65
N HIS A 86 18.34 -0.81 -3.75
CA HIS A 86 19.62 -1.52 -3.58
C HIS A 86 19.64 -2.92 -4.23
N THR A 87 18.56 -3.36 -4.89
CA THR A 87 18.51 -4.68 -5.54
C THR A 87 18.65 -4.55 -7.07
N PRO A 88 19.82 -4.87 -7.64
CA PRO A 88 19.97 -4.98 -9.09
C PRO A 88 19.29 -6.26 -9.55
N LYS A 89 18.05 -6.12 -10.01
CA LYS A 89 17.15 -7.16 -10.59
C LYS A 89 16.32 -7.94 -9.57
N SER A 90 15.03 -7.65 -9.54
CA SER A 90 13.99 -8.62 -9.21
C SER A 90 12.95 -8.69 -10.35
N PRO A 91 12.74 -9.86 -10.98
CA PRO A 91 11.88 -10.02 -12.16
C PRO A 91 10.46 -10.43 -11.76
N LEU A 92 9.79 -9.69 -10.89
CA LEU A 92 8.43 -10.05 -10.43
C LEU A 92 7.32 -9.05 -10.78
N PHE A 93 7.62 -8.01 -11.57
CA PHE A 93 6.59 -7.20 -12.23
C PHE A 93 6.86 -7.14 -13.74
N SER A 94 6.64 -8.26 -14.41
CA SER A 94 6.31 -8.26 -15.84
C SER A 94 4.79 -8.09 -15.92
N TRP A 95 4.34 -6.86 -16.18
CA TRP A 95 2.95 -6.64 -16.56
C TRP A 95 2.72 -7.33 -17.91
N GLY A 96 1.90 -8.38 -17.89
CA GLY A 96 1.35 -9.10 -19.02
C GLY A 96 -0.07 -9.51 -18.70
#